data_AF-A0A517RIJ5-F1
#
_entry.id   AF-A0A517RIJ5-F1
#
_cell.length_a   1.000
_cell.length_b   1.000
_cell.length_c   1.000
_cell.angle_alpha   90.00
_cell.angle_beta   90.00
_cell.angle_gamma   90.00
#
_symmetry.space_group_name_H-M   'P 1'
#
loop_
_entity.id
_entity.type
_entity.pdbx_description
1 polymer ?
#
loop_
_entity_poly.entity_id
_entity_poly.type
_entity_poly.pdbx_seq_one_letter_code
_entity_poly.pdbx_strand_id
1 'polypeptide(L)'
;MILSPTLPSLHRPDCCQRVVMFSLVLLLLSGPTLPDIFAQTPPVSDPFDQEIPLEFSEVTKALSQNNYDQALKLLSALRKDALKTRNKTLQTEIFAKIKEVNRLKREFDKLQSDYEAMKKSNDPEACRIIGNFYCIEKGDWRAGLHLLTRSNSADLRKTAAADLKRPVTPEEQAKLADAWWKVASEEKGKSRKAYFLRGRYWYMLARPRLSAVDRLDRDKQLSFIPLEADKIVIWNQHNGVNGDRGTLACVVTLLYQGKPVWRQSVRLPWLLDAPASATVKPPHVRFDQVRVDVTNFRGRGGGLGEVEVFDGTINLSQNCSAVAKEYFEENRQFHPRHVTDGDKSGATGYWLLNNGQQGWVLIDMINYLQQQ
;
A
#
# COMPACT_ATOMS: atom_id res chain seq x y z
N MET A 1 18.64 -51.97 60.63
CA MET A 1 18.00 -51.07 61.62
C MET A 1 18.05 -49.66 61.05
N ILE A 2 17.36 -49.33 59.95
CA ILE A 2 15.94 -48.95 59.76
C ILE A 2 15.50 -47.78 60.66
N LEU A 3 15.37 -46.62 60.00
CA LEU A 3 14.91 -45.30 60.46
C LEU A 3 13.48 -45.04 59.94
N SER A 4 12.70 -44.30 60.72
CA SER A 4 11.36 -43.71 60.44
C SER A 4 11.41 -42.58 59.36
N PRO A 5 10.32 -41.82 59.03
CA PRO A 5 8.88 -42.07 58.83
C PRO A 5 8.24 -41.37 57.57
N THR A 6 6.89 -41.43 57.46
CA THR A 6 5.89 -40.50 56.80
C THR A 6 5.60 -40.52 55.26
N LEU A 7 4.33 -40.89 54.93
CA LEU A 7 3.33 -40.55 53.83
C LEU A 7 3.78 -39.93 52.48
N PRO A 8 2.96 -39.85 51.37
CA PRO A 8 1.54 -40.23 51.11
C PRO A 8 1.25 -40.92 49.73
N SER A 9 0.00 -41.27 49.39
CA SER A 9 -0.67 -40.90 48.11
C SER A 9 -2.05 -41.55 47.89
N LEU A 10 -2.94 -40.76 47.27
CA LEU A 10 -4.25 -41.12 46.71
C LEU A 10 -4.09 -41.39 45.20
N HIS A 11 -4.66 -42.48 44.68
CA HIS A 11 -5.27 -42.50 43.32
C HIS A 11 -6.06 -43.80 43.05
N ARG A 12 -7.30 -43.64 42.58
CA ARG A 12 -8.05 -44.60 41.75
C ARG A 12 -8.62 -43.82 40.56
N PRO A 13 -8.57 -44.35 39.33
CA PRO A 13 -9.31 -43.81 38.19
C PRO A 13 -10.54 -44.68 37.86
N ASP A 14 -11.68 -44.06 37.63
CA ASP A 14 -12.83 -44.60 36.88
C ASP A 14 -13.32 -43.43 36.00
N CYS A 15 -13.16 -43.47 34.68
CA CYS A 15 -13.94 -44.18 33.66
C CYS A 15 -15.25 -43.48 33.25
N CYS A 16 -15.28 -43.08 31.96
CA CYS A 16 -16.41 -42.80 31.07
C CYS A 16 -17.33 -41.57 31.29
N GLN A 17 -17.23 -40.58 30.39
CA GLN A 17 -18.24 -40.39 29.32
C GLN A 17 -17.82 -39.38 28.21
N ARG A 18 -17.65 -39.96 27.01
CA ARG A 18 -18.05 -39.52 25.66
C ARG A 18 -17.66 -38.12 25.15
N VAL A 19 -16.56 -38.07 24.38
CA VAL A 19 -16.40 -37.18 23.23
C VAL A 19 -16.64 -38.01 21.96
N VAL A 20 -17.53 -37.55 21.08
CA VAL A 20 -17.81 -38.18 19.79
C VAL A 20 -16.68 -37.81 18.83
N MET A 21 -15.78 -38.77 18.58
CA MET A 21 -14.78 -38.71 17.51
C MET A 21 -15.36 -39.44 16.29
N PHE A 22 -15.61 -38.73 15.20
CA PHE A 22 -15.92 -39.33 13.90
C PHE A 22 -14.61 -39.86 13.30
N SER A 23 -14.42 -41.18 13.34
CA SER A 23 -13.37 -41.89 12.59
C SER A 23 -13.85 -42.10 11.15
N LEU A 24 -13.23 -41.40 10.20
CA LEU A 24 -13.44 -41.68 8.77
C LEU A 24 -12.45 -42.77 8.34
N VAL A 25 -13.00 -43.92 7.96
CA VAL A 25 -12.28 -45.08 7.42
C VAL A 25 -11.74 -44.75 6.03
N LEU A 26 -10.44 -44.98 5.82
CA LEU A 26 -9.77 -44.85 4.53
C LEU A 26 -10.17 -46.03 3.63
N LEU A 27 -11.04 -45.81 2.64
CA LEU A 27 -11.30 -46.76 1.56
C LEU A 27 -10.52 -46.31 0.32
N LEU A 28 -9.51 -47.10 -0.07
CA LEU A 28 -8.79 -46.96 -1.33
C LEU A 28 -9.73 -47.40 -2.47
N LEU A 29 -10.28 -46.42 -3.19
CA LEU A 29 -10.95 -46.64 -4.48
C LEU A 29 -10.31 -45.73 -5.53
N SER A 30 -9.60 -46.36 -6.44
CA SER A 30 -9.01 -45.78 -7.64
C SER A 30 -10.14 -45.35 -8.59
N GLY A 31 -10.37 -44.04 -8.71
CA GLY A 31 -11.33 -43.41 -9.62
C GLY A 31 -10.75 -42.12 -10.21
N PRO A 32 -11.24 -41.66 -11.38
CA PRO A 32 -10.49 -40.80 -12.29
C PRO A 32 -10.24 -39.41 -11.69
N THR A 33 -9.04 -38.90 -11.98
CA THR A 33 -8.57 -37.56 -11.61
C THR A 33 -9.59 -36.49 -11.99
N LEU A 34 -10.12 -35.80 -10.98
CA LEU A 34 -10.85 -34.55 -11.16
C LEU A 34 -9.95 -33.56 -11.92
N PRO A 35 -10.47 -32.83 -12.92
CA PRO A 35 -9.68 -31.79 -13.57
C PRO A 35 -9.37 -30.70 -12.56
N ASP A 36 -8.12 -30.25 -12.55
CA ASP A 36 -7.65 -29.06 -11.87
C ASP A 36 -8.62 -27.89 -12.15
N ILE A 37 -9.51 -27.64 -11.20
CA ILE A 37 -10.17 -26.34 -11.09
C ILE A 37 -9.04 -25.41 -10.71
N PHE A 38 -8.43 -24.79 -11.73
CA PHE A 38 -7.53 -23.67 -11.59
C PHE A 38 -8.10 -22.78 -10.48
N ALA A 39 -7.42 -22.76 -9.34
CA ALA A 39 -7.56 -21.68 -8.39
C ALA A 39 -7.12 -20.44 -9.17
N GLN A 40 -8.08 -19.75 -9.77
CA GLN A 40 -7.84 -18.42 -10.28
C GLN A 40 -7.41 -17.61 -9.07
N THR A 41 -6.11 -17.34 -8.96
CA THR A 41 -5.59 -16.37 -8.02
C THR A 41 -6.50 -15.15 -8.14
N PRO A 42 -7.12 -14.68 -7.04
CA PRO A 42 -8.01 -13.54 -7.12
C PRO A 42 -7.27 -12.42 -7.85
N PRO A 43 -7.94 -11.71 -8.77
CA PRO A 43 -7.27 -10.71 -9.59
C PRO A 43 -6.54 -9.74 -8.67
N VAL A 44 -5.21 -9.70 -8.78
CA VAL A 44 -4.34 -8.82 -7.97
C VAL A 44 -4.92 -7.42 -8.00
N SER A 45 -5.26 -6.81 -6.86
CA SER A 45 -5.81 -5.45 -6.85
C SER A 45 -4.85 -4.49 -7.53
N ASP A 46 -5.38 -3.50 -8.23
CA ASP A 46 -4.53 -2.48 -8.81
C ASP A 46 -3.81 -1.72 -7.69
N PRO A 47 -2.51 -1.40 -7.80
CA PRO A 47 -1.76 -0.59 -6.82
C PRO A 47 -2.39 0.76 -6.47
N PHE A 48 -3.28 1.28 -7.33
CA PHE A 48 -3.96 2.54 -7.12
C PHE A 48 -5.38 2.32 -6.57
N ASP A 49 -5.85 1.06 -6.56
CA ASP A 49 -7.09 0.68 -5.87
C ASP A 49 -6.88 0.85 -4.36
N GLN A 50 -7.90 1.39 -3.69
CA GLN A 50 -7.91 1.48 -2.25
C GLN A 50 -8.64 0.27 -1.66
N GLU A 51 -8.12 -0.26 -0.54
CA GLU A 51 -8.92 -1.14 0.30
C GLU A 51 -10.16 -0.37 0.79
N ILE A 52 -11.33 -1.02 0.67
CA ILE A 52 -12.61 -0.43 1.05
C ILE A 52 -13.02 -1.08 2.37
N PRO A 53 -13.05 -0.33 3.48
CA PRO A 53 -13.62 -0.84 4.72
C PRO A 53 -15.08 -1.26 4.49
N LEU A 54 -15.50 -2.36 5.12
CA LEU A 54 -16.80 -2.99 4.90
C LEU A 54 -17.96 -2.00 5.11
N GLU A 55 -17.84 -1.11 6.08
CA GLU A 55 -18.80 -0.05 6.40
C GLU A 55 -19.02 0.94 5.23
N PHE A 56 -18.07 1.05 4.30
CA PHE A 56 -18.16 1.92 3.12
C PHE A 56 -18.47 1.17 1.83
N SER A 57 -18.66 -0.15 1.87
CA SER A 57 -18.92 -0.98 0.67
C SER A 57 -20.06 -0.45 -0.21
N GLU A 58 -21.24 -0.20 0.37
CA GLU A 58 -22.40 0.34 -0.37
C GLU A 58 -22.19 1.77 -0.85
N VAL A 59 -21.43 2.58 -0.10
CA VAL A 59 -21.04 3.94 -0.54
C VAL A 59 -20.16 3.84 -1.78
N THR A 60 -19.16 2.96 -1.76
CA THR A 60 -18.25 2.76 -2.90
C THR A 60 -18.98 2.19 -4.11
N LYS A 61 -19.96 1.30 -3.92
CA LYS A 61 -20.84 0.81 -4.98
C LYS A 61 -21.67 1.94 -5.61
N ALA A 62 -22.23 2.84 -4.81
CA ALA A 62 -22.92 4.01 -5.33
C ALA A 62 -21.97 4.94 -6.11
N LEU A 63 -20.75 5.13 -5.63
CA LEU A 63 -19.71 5.92 -6.32
C LEU A 63 -19.27 5.29 -7.64
N SER A 64 -19.12 3.96 -7.72
CA SER A 64 -18.75 3.29 -8.98
C SER A 64 -19.84 3.45 -10.05
N GLN A 65 -21.09 3.59 -9.63
CA GLN A 65 -22.26 3.87 -10.48
C GLN A 65 -22.49 5.37 -10.75
N ASN A 66 -21.61 6.25 -10.26
CA ASN A 66 -21.75 7.72 -10.29
C ASN A 66 -23.04 8.24 -9.61
N ASN A 67 -23.64 7.45 -8.71
CA ASN A 67 -24.81 7.86 -7.95
C ASN A 67 -24.36 8.58 -6.67
N TYR A 68 -23.87 9.81 -6.83
CA TYR A 68 -23.33 10.62 -5.74
C TYR A 68 -24.38 10.98 -4.68
N ASP A 69 -25.64 11.18 -5.08
CA ASP A 69 -26.72 11.48 -4.14
C ASP A 69 -27.04 10.29 -3.23
N GLN A 70 -27.06 9.07 -3.78
CA GLN A 70 -27.20 7.87 -2.97
C GLN A 70 -25.99 7.67 -2.05
N ALA A 71 -24.77 7.92 -2.53
CA ALA A 71 -23.57 7.85 -1.70
C ALA A 71 -23.64 8.83 -0.51
N LEU A 72 -24.08 10.07 -0.73
CA LEU A 72 -24.29 11.05 0.34
C LEU A 72 -25.40 10.65 1.32
N LYS A 73 -26.49 10.04 0.83
CA LYS A 73 -27.57 9.52 1.67
C LYS A 73 -27.08 8.39 2.58
N LEU A 74 -26.31 7.45 2.03
CA LEU A 74 -25.69 6.36 2.78
C LEU A 74 -24.71 6.88 3.84
N LEU A 75 -23.85 7.85 3.49
CA LEU A 75 -22.93 8.49 4.44
C LEU A 75 -23.67 9.22 5.56
N SER A 76 -24.82 9.84 5.27
CA SER A 76 -25.66 10.48 6.29
C SER A 76 -26.26 9.46 7.27
N ALA A 77 -26.68 8.29 6.78
CA ALA A 77 -27.15 7.20 7.63
C ALA A 77 -26.01 6.65 8.51
N LEU A 78 -24.85 6.33 7.91
CA LEU A 78 -23.65 5.90 8.65
C LEU A 78 -23.25 6.92 9.73
N ARG A 79 -23.35 8.22 9.43
CA ARG A 79 -23.05 9.27 10.41
C ARG A 79 -23.99 9.21 11.62
N LYS A 80 -25.29 8.98 11.42
CA LYS A 80 -26.26 8.85 12.51
C LYS A 80 -25.92 7.67 13.42
N ASP A 81 -25.50 6.55 12.84
CA ASP A 81 -25.13 5.36 13.61
C ASP A 81 -23.79 5.55 14.34
N ALA A 82 -22.80 6.15 13.69
CA ALA A 82 -21.51 6.50 14.30
C ALA A 82 -21.64 7.52 15.46
N LEU A 83 -22.65 8.40 15.40
CA LEU A 83 -22.99 9.31 16.50
C LEU A 83 -23.58 8.56 17.71
N LYS A 84 -24.49 7.61 17.47
CA LYS A 84 -25.11 6.79 18.54
C LYS A 84 -24.06 5.94 19.26
N THR A 85 -23.14 5.34 18.51
CA THR A 85 -22.06 4.50 19.07
C THR A 85 -20.87 5.30 19.59
N ARG A 86 -20.89 6.64 19.45
CA ARG A 86 -19.83 7.57 19.87
C ARG A 86 -18.45 7.23 19.27
N ASN A 87 -18.41 6.59 18.11
CA ASN A 87 -17.17 6.26 17.41
C ASN A 87 -16.59 7.49 16.71
N LYS A 88 -15.71 8.23 17.40
CA LYS A 88 -15.13 9.49 16.90
C LYS A 88 -14.23 9.30 15.66
N THR A 89 -13.53 8.17 15.57
CA THR A 89 -12.67 7.84 14.42
C THR A 89 -13.52 7.71 13.17
N LEU A 90 -14.56 6.87 13.23
CA LEU A 90 -15.50 6.67 12.12
C LEU A 90 -16.23 7.97 11.73
N GLN A 91 -16.61 8.81 12.70
CA GLN A 91 -17.21 10.12 12.41
C GLN A 91 -16.27 11.03 11.59
N THR A 92 -14.97 11.02 11.89
CA THR A 92 -13.97 11.81 11.17
C THR A 92 -13.80 11.31 9.74
N GLU A 93 -13.74 10.00 9.55
CA GLU A 93 -13.65 9.37 8.23
C GLU A 93 -14.90 9.63 7.37
N ILE A 94 -16.09 9.51 7.95
CA ILE A 94 -17.35 9.82 7.27
C ILE A 94 -17.36 11.27 6.81
N PHE A 95 -16.92 12.21 7.65
CA PHE A 95 -16.87 13.62 7.27
C PHE A 95 -15.89 13.88 6.11
N ALA A 96 -14.72 13.23 6.13
CA ALA A 96 -13.77 13.30 5.01
C ALA A 96 -14.39 12.73 3.72
N LYS A 97 -15.05 11.58 3.79
CA LYS A 97 -15.75 10.99 2.63
C LYS A 97 -16.88 11.87 2.12
N ILE A 98 -17.68 12.49 2.98
CA ILE A 98 -18.73 13.44 2.54
C ILE A 98 -18.12 14.60 1.73
N LYS A 99 -16.99 15.17 2.18
CA LYS A 99 -16.30 16.22 1.42
C LYS A 99 -15.85 15.72 0.07
N GLU A 100 -15.28 14.52 0.02
CA GLU A 100 -14.80 13.90 -1.20
C GLU A 100 -15.94 13.61 -2.19
N VAL A 101 -17.04 13.00 -1.73
CA VAL A 101 -18.21 12.74 -2.58
C VAL A 101 -18.80 14.05 -3.14
N ASN A 102 -18.88 15.12 -2.35
CA ASN A 102 -19.34 16.42 -2.84
C ASN A 102 -18.36 17.06 -3.85
N ARG A 103 -17.05 16.84 -3.71
CA ARG A 103 -16.06 17.27 -4.69
C ARG A 103 -16.24 16.50 -6.00
N LEU A 104 -16.30 15.17 -5.93
CA LEU A 104 -16.49 14.30 -7.09
C LEU A 104 -17.79 14.60 -7.82
N LYS A 105 -18.90 14.81 -7.10
CA LYS A 105 -20.18 15.20 -7.70
C LYS A 105 -20.04 16.46 -8.54
N ARG A 106 -19.48 17.53 -7.96
CA ARG A 106 -19.29 18.82 -8.66
C ARG A 106 -18.40 18.71 -9.89
N GLU A 107 -17.34 17.89 -9.83
CA GLU A 107 -16.49 17.67 -10.99
C GLU A 107 -17.21 16.83 -12.06
N PHE A 108 -17.96 15.80 -11.67
CA PHE A 108 -18.72 14.98 -12.61
C PHE A 108 -19.89 15.74 -13.27
N ASP A 109 -20.52 16.66 -12.55
CA ASP A 109 -21.58 17.53 -13.08
C ASP A 109 -21.08 18.39 -14.25
N LYS A 110 -19.79 18.76 -14.27
CA LYS A 110 -19.16 19.46 -15.41
C LYS A 110 -18.96 18.58 -16.64
N LEU A 111 -18.96 17.25 -16.45
CA LEU A 111 -18.64 16.27 -17.49
C LEU A 111 -19.89 15.55 -18.04
N GLN A 112 -21.10 16.01 -17.71
CA GLN A 112 -22.34 15.33 -18.12
C GLN A 112 -22.47 15.18 -19.64
N SER A 113 -22.09 16.22 -20.40
CA SER A 113 -22.14 16.17 -21.86
C SER A 113 -21.19 15.10 -22.43
N ASP A 114 -19.96 15.04 -21.93
CA ASP A 114 -18.98 14.02 -22.32
C ASP A 114 -19.45 12.63 -21.90
N TYR A 115 -20.01 12.49 -20.70
CA TYR A 115 -20.50 11.22 -20.20
C TYR A 115 -21.63 10.64 -21.07
N GLU A 116 -22.57 11.47 -21.51
CA GLU A 116 -23.64 11.07 -22.43
C GLU A 116 -23.11 10.75 -23.84
N ALA A 117 -22.16 11.53 -24.36
CA ALA A 117 -21.51 11.24 -25.64
C ALA A 117 -20.75 9.91 -25.61
N MET A 118 -20.01 9.64 -24.53
CA MET A 118 -19.33 8.37 -24.31
C MET A 118 -20.35 7.21 -24.28
N LYS A 119 -21.47 7.36 -23.57
CA LYS A 119 -22.49 6.30 -23.49
C LYS A 119 -23.19 6.02 -24.81
N LYS A 120 -23.54 7.07 -25.55
CA LYS A 120 -24.38 6.96 -26.75
C LYS A 120 -23.58 6.52 -27.98
N SER A 121 -22.40 7.10 -28.19
CA SER A 121 -21.63 6.93 -29.42
C SER A 121 -20.22 6.39 -29.21
N ASN A 122 -19.81 6.10 -27.97
CA ASN A 122 -18.41 5.79 -27.64
C ASN A 122 -17.45 6.84 -28.24
N ASP A 123 -17.82 8.13 -28.14
CA ASP A 123 -16.99 9.19 -28.67
C ASP A 123 -15.56 9.10 -28.09
N PRO A 124 -14.51 9.06 -28.93
CA PRO A 124 -13.15 8.81 -28.44
C PRO A 124 -12.61 9.91 -27.51
N GLU A 125 -12.98 11.17 -27.71
CA GLU A 125 -12.54 12.25 -26.82
C GLU A 125 -13.28 12.19 -25.49
N ALA A 126 -14.59 11.94 -25.52
CA ALA A 126 -15.38 11.72 -24.33
C ALA A 126 -14.89 10.52 -23.50
N CYS A 127 -14.52 9.41 -24.15
CA CYS A 127 -13.91 8.25 -23.49
C CYS A 127 -12.60 8.63 -22.78
N ARG A 128 -11.78 9.50 -23.39
CA ARG A 128 -10.56 10.01 -22.77
C ARG A 128 -10.85 10.86 -21.54
N ILE A 129 -11.79 11.79 -21.64
CA ILE A 129 -12.17 12.71 -20.56
C ILE A 129 -12.73 11.93 -19.36
N ILE A 130 -13.71 11.06 -19.58
CA ILE A 130 -14.30 10.25 -18.50
C ILE A 130 -13.31 9.21 -17.95
N GLY A 131 -12.48 8.63 -18.82
CA GLY A 131 -11.40 7.73 -18.41
C GLY A 131 -10.42 8.40 -17.44
N ASN A 132 -9.99 9.62 -17.78
CA ASN A 132 -9.15 10.45 -16.91
C ASN A 132 -9.84 10.79 -15.59
N PHE A 133 -11.12 11.16 -15.62
CA PHE A 133 -11.89 11.41 -14.40
C PHE A 133 -11.89 10.17 -13.49
N TYR A 134 -12.05 8.97 -14.06
CA TYR A 134 -12.07 7.72 -13.28
C TYR A 134 -10.69 7.40 -12.69
N CYS A 135 -9.62 7.45 -13.49
CA CYS A 135 -8.27 7.19 -12.99
C CYS A 135 -7.82 8.22 -11.95
N ILE A 136 -8.01 9.52 -12.25
CA ILE A 136 -7.33 10.60 -11.54
C ILE A 136 -8.16 11.13 -10.38
N GLU A 137 -9.45 11.37 -10.61
CA GLU A 137 -10.31 11.98 -9.59
C GLU A 137 -10.92 10.91 -8.67
N LYS A 138 -11.40 9.79 -9.23
CA LYS A 138 -11.99 8.70 -8.45
C LYS A 138 -10.96 7.68 -7.93
N GLY A 139 -9.76 7.64 -8.51
CA GLY A 139 -8.78 6.59 -8.23
C GLY A 139 -9.16 5.20 -8.77
N ASP A 140 -10.22 5.08 -9.57
CA ASP A 140 -10.68 3.82 -10.17
C ASP A 140 -9.96 3.60 -11.52
N TRP A 141 -8.69 3.23 -11.43
CA TRP A 141 -7.83 3.04 -12.59
C TRP A 141 -8.33 1.91 -13.47
N ARG A 142 -8.86 0.83 -12.92
CA ARG A 142 -9.39 -0.27 -13.72
C ARG A 142 -10.51 0.21 -14.66
N ALA A 143 -11.52 0.89 -14.11
CA ALA A 143 -12.62 1.38 -14.93
C ALA A 143 -12.14 2.48 -15.89
N GLY A 144 -11.26 3.38 -15.44
CA GLY A 144 -10.69 4.43 -16.28
C GLY A 144 -9.86 3.87 -17.46
N LEU A 145 -9.00 2.88 -17.23
CA LEU A 145 -8.20 2.25 -18.28
C LEU A 145 -9.08 1.61 -19.36
N HIS A 146 -10.19 0.94 -19.00
CA HIS A 146 -11.15 0.41 -19.97
C HIS A 146 -11.84 1.49 -20.84
N LEU A 147 -11.93 2.73 -20.35
CA LEU A 147 -12.37 3.87 -21.16
C LEU A 147 -11.22 4.39 -22.03
N LEU A 148 -10.01 4.48 -21.48
CA LEU A 148 -8.83 5.00 -22.18
C LEU A 148 -8.37 4.14 -23.36
N THR A 149 -8.70 2.83 -23.39
CA THR A 149 -8.51 1.98 -24.58
C THR A 149 -9.32 2.43 -25.80
N ARG A 150 -10.31 3.31 -25.61
CA ARG A 150 -11.13 3.91 -26.68
C ARG A 150 -10.84 5.40 -26.89
N SER A 151 -9.81 5.95 -26.24
CA SER A 151 -9.44 7.37 -26.38
C SER A 151 -9.09 7.75 -27.82
N ASN A 152 -9.15 9.03 -28.18
CA ASN A 152 -8.67 9.52 -29.48
C ASN A 152 -7.13 9.42 -29.66
N SER A 153 -6.34 9.36 -28.59
CA SER A 153 -4.88 9.19 -28.65
C SER A 153 -4.47 7.73 -28.87
N ALA A 154 -3.79 7.47 -29.99
CA ALA A 154 -3.35 6.11 -30.35
C ALA A 154 -2.36 5.52 -29.34
N ASP A 155 -1.46 6.35 -28.79
CA ASP A 155 -0.48 5.91 -27.80
C ASP A 155 -1.15 5.63 -26.45
N LEU A 156 -2.06 6.50 -26.01
CA LEU A 156 -2.83 6.28 -24.78
C LEU A 156 -3.68 5.00 -24.85
N ARG A 157 -4.34 4.73 -25.98
CA ARG A 157 -5.09 3.47 -26.18
C ARG A 157 -4.19 2.25 -26.00
N LYS A 158 -3.02 2.24 -26.64
CA LYS A 158 -2.05 1.13 -26.58
C LYS A 158 -1.51 0.96 -25.17
N THR A 159 -1.12 2.05 -24.52
CA THR A 159 -0.58 2.04 -23.14
C THR A 159 -1.64 1.53 -22.16
N ALA A 160 -2.88 2.01 -22.23
CA ALA A 160 -3.96 1.55 -21.36
C ALA A 160 -4.28 0.06 -21.57
N ALA A 161 -4.26 -0.42 -22.82
CA ALA A 161 -4.46 -1.83 -23.14
C ALA A 161 -3.32 -2.72 -22.64
N ALA A 162 -2.07 -2.22 -22.66
CA ALA A 162 -0.92 -2.92 -22.09
C ALA A 162 -0.98 -2.96 -20.55
N ASP A 163 -1.41 -1.86 -19.92
CA ASP A 163 -1.57 -1.78 -18.47
C ASP A 163 -2.63 -2.76 -17.95
N LEU A 164 -3.77 -2.86 -18.64
CA LEU A 164 -4.84 -3.83 -18.32
C LEU A 164 -4.38 -5.30 -18.36
N LYS A 165 -3.29 -5.62 -19.08
CA LYS A 165 -2.70 -6.97 -19.08
C LYS A 165 -1.92 -7.28 -17.81
N ARG A 166 -1.55 -6.28 -17.02
CA ARG A 166 -0.80 -6.38 -15.76
C ARG A 166 0.48 -7.20 -15.91
N PRO A 167 1.48 -6.69 -16.65
CA PRO A 167 2.72 -7.42 -16.89
C PRO A 167 3.45 -7.74 -15.59
N VAL A 168 4.06 -8.92 -15.54
CA VAL A 168 4.77 -9.45 -14.35
C VAL A 168 6.29 -9.56 -14.55
N THR A 169 6.74 -9.55 -15.81
CA THR A 169 8.16 -9.59 -16.15
C THR A 169 8.78 -8.20 -16.02
N PRO A 170 10.03 -8.07 -15.52
CA PRO A 170 10.69 -6.77 -15.40
C PRO A 170 10.75 -5.99 -16.71
N GLU A 171 10.99 -6.68 -17.83
CA GLU A 171 11.16 -6.07 -19.15
C GLU A 171 9.85 -5.47 -19.66
N GLU A 172 8.73 -6.19 -19.50
CA GLU A 172 7.41 -5.69 -19.88
C GLU A 172 6.94 -4.55 -18.97
N GLN A 173 7.21 -4.64 -17.66
CA GLN A 173 6.92 -3.58 -16.71
C GLN A 173 7.70 -2.30 -17.02
N ALA A 174 9.00 -2.42 -17.33
CA ALA A 174 9.84 -1.29 -17.74
C ALA A 174 9.35 -0.66 -19.05
N LYS A 175 8.98 -1.48 -20.04
CA LYS A 175 8.40 -0.99 -21.31
C LYS A 175 7.06 -0.27 -21.10
N LEU A 176 6.23 -0.76 -20.19
CA LEU A 176 4.97 -0.11 -19.82
C LEU A 176 5.23 1.23 -19.11
N ALA A 177 6.25 1.30 -18.26
CA ALA A 177 6.67 2.56 -17.64
C ALA A 177 7.05 3.61 -18.69
N ASP A 178 7.89 3.24 -19.67
CA ASP A 178 8.29 4.13 -20.75
C ASP A 178 7.10 4.62 -21.58
N ALA A 179 6.14 3.71 -21.86
CA ALA A 179 4.93 4.04 -22.60
C ALA A 179 4.05 5.05 -21.84
N TRP A 180 3.92 4.91 -20.52
CA TRP A 180 3.24 5.90 -19.67
C TRP A 180 3.96 7.24 -19.64
N TRP A 181 5.28 7.25 -19.52
CA TRP A 181 6.08 8.47 -19.52
C TRP A 181 6.03 9.22 -20.85
N LYS A 182 6.01 8.49 -21.97
CA LYS A 182 5.80 9.07 -23.30
C LYS A 182 4.46 9.79 -23.36
N VAL A 183 3.37 9.11 -23.00
CA VAL A 183 2.03 9.73 -23.00
C VAL A 183 1.97 10.91 -22.02
N ALA A 184 2.58 10.80 -20.84
CA ALA A 184 2.62 11.87 -19.85
C ALA A 184 3.29 13.15 -20.38
N SER A 185 4.32 13.02 -21.23
CA SER A 185 5.04 14.16 -21.79
C SER A 185 4.17 15.06 -22.69
N GLU A 186 3.15 14.48 -23.33
CA GLU A 186 2.21 15.16 -24.23
C GLU A 186 1.03 15.80 -23.46
N GLU A 187 0.76 15.31 -22.25
CA GLU A 187 -0.36 15.77 -21.42
C GLU A 187 -0.02 17.02 -20.60
N LYS A 188 -0.99 17.60 -19.90
CA LYS A 188 -0.81 18.74 -18.98
C LYS A 188 -1.51 18.52 -17.64
N GLY A 189 -1.17 19.34 -16.65
CA GLY A 189 -1.86 19.38 -15.35
C GLY A 189 -1.89 18.02 -14.64
N LYS A 190 -3.08 17.66 -14.12
CA LYS A 190 -3.26 16.43 -13.33
C LYS A 190 -3.01 15.16 -14.14
N SER A 191 -3.40 15.11 -15.41
CA SER A 191 -3.18 13.95 -16.29
C SER A 191 -1.70 13.66 -16.47
N ARG A 192 -0.90 14.70 -16.74
CA ARG A 192 0.57 14.56 -16.80
C ARG A 192 1.13 13.97 -15.52
N LYS A 193 0.77 14.52 -14.34
CA LYS A 193 1.26 14.02 -13.04
C LYS A 193 0.86 12.55 -12.83
N ALA A 194 -0.42 12.22 -13.02
CA ALA A 194 -0.95 10.87 -12.82
C ALA A 194 -0.26 9.83 -13.72
N TYR A 195 -0.05 10.15 -15.00
CA TYR A 195 0.62 9.24 -15.93
C TYR A 195 2.11 9.08 -15.63
N PHE A 196 2.80 10.14 -15.18
CA PHE A 196 4.17 10.00 -14.69
C PHE A 196 4.25 9.07 -13.48
N LEU A 197 3.34 9.21 -12.51
CA LEU A 197 3.30 8.35 -11.33
C LEU A 197 2.92 6.90 -11.66
N ARG A 198 2.03 6.69 -12.65
CA ARG A 198 1.69 5.35 -13.16
C ARG A 198 2.89 4.68 -13.81
N GLY A 199 3.63 5.41 -14.66
CA GLY A 199 4.87 4.90 -15.25
C GLY A 199 5.92 4.60 -14.17
N ARG A 200 6.06 5.50 -13.19
CA ARG A 200 6.95 5.30 -12.05
C ARG A 200 6.64 4.00 -11.31
N TYR A 201 5.38 3.74 -10.99
CA TYR A 201 4.98 2.51 -10.31
C TYR A 201 5.49 1.27 -11.05
N TRP A 202 5.21 1.16 -12.35
CA TRP A 202 5.62 0.01 -13.15
C TRP A 202 7.15 -0.13 -13.21
N TYR A 203 7.86 0.99 -13.33
CA TYR A 203 9.32 0.96 -13.30
C TYR A 203 9.86 0.51 -11.95
N MET A 204 9.28 0.97 -10.83
CA MET A 204 9.74 0.59 -9.48
C MET A 204 9.56 -0.91 -9.20
N LEU A 205 8.58 -1.59 -9.81
CA LEU A 205 8.47 -3.05 -9.76
C LEU A 205 9.59 -3.76 -10.56
N ALA A 206 9.95 -3.21 -11.72
CA ALA A 206 10.96 -3.78 -12.60
C ALA A 206 12.38 -3.55 -12.08
N ARG A 207 12.65 -2.35 -11.57
CA ARG A 207 13.96 -1.78 -11.26
C ARG A 207 14.91 -2.73 -10.51
N PRO A 208 14.49 -3.43 -9.44
CA PRO A 208 15.40 -4.30 -8.68
C PRO A 208 15.92 -5.50 -9.50
N ARG A 209 15.21 -5.88 -10.57
CA ARG A 209 15.50 -7.06 -11.40
C ARG A 209 16.08 -6.71 -12.77
N LEU A 210 16.26 -5.43 -13.09
CA LEU A 210 16.88 -4.97 -14.33
C LEU A 210 18.41 -4.88 -14.20
N SER A 211 19.11 -4.94 -15.33
CA SER A 211 20.54 -4.64 -15.38
C SER A 211 20.80 -3.14 -15.16
N ALA A 212 22.02 -2.75 -14.77
CA ALA A 212 22.37 -1.34 -14.62
C ALA A 212 22.22 -0.55 -15.93
N VAL A 213 22.49 -1.19 -17.08
CA VAL A 213 22.34 -0.59 -18.41
C VAL A 213 20.86 -0.31 -18.70
N ASP A 214 19.98 -1.28 -18.43
CA ASP A 214 18.53 -1.10 -18.64
C ASP A 214 17.91 -0.09 -17.68
N ARG A 215 18.55 0.18 -16.55
CA ARG A 215 18.08 1.22 -15.61
C ARG A 215 18.50 2.63 -16.00
N LEU A 216 19.63 2.81 -16.69
CA LEU A 216 20.34 4.09 -16.77
C LEU A 216 19.45 5.30 -17.10
N ASP A 217 18.70 5.25 -18.20
CA ASP A 217 17.87 6.39 -18.61
C ASP A 217 16.56 6.49 -17.83
N ARG A 218 16.05 5.37 -17.31
CA ARG A 218 14.83 5.32 -16.50
C ARG A 218 15.08 5.86 -15.09
N ASP A 219 16.25 5.61 -14.52
CA ASP A 219 16.71 6.22 -13.27
C ASP A 219 16.82 7.75 -13.43
N LYS A 220 17.34 8.26 -14.55
CA LYS A 220 17.32 9.70 -14.84
C LYS A 220 15.89 10.23 -14.94
N GLN A 221 14.99 9.48 -15.58
CA GLN A 221 13.60 9.88 -15.75
C GLN A 221 12.88 10.13 -14.42
N LEU A 222 13.20 9.35 -13.38
CA LEU A 222 12.65 9.55 -12.03
C LEU A 222 12.92 10.95 -11.47
N SER A 223 14.07 11.55 -11.79
CA SER A 223 14.44 12.89 -11.31
C SER A 223 13.56 14.03 -11.85
N PHE A 224 12.87 13.79 -12.97
CA PHE A 224 11.98 14.77 -13.58
C PHE A 224 10.54 14.67 -13.09
N ILE A 225 10.21 13.68 -12.27
CA ILE A 225 8.86 13.47 -11.73
C ILE A 225 8.78 14.17 -10.37
N PRO A 226 8.07 15.30 -10.24
CA PRO A 226 7.94 15.97 -8.95
C PRO A 226 7.12 15.10 -7.99
N LEU A 227 7.68 14.81 -6.82
CA LEU A 227 7.01 14.04 -5.78
C LEU A 227 6.56 14.96 -4.65
N GLU A 228 5.33 14.73 -4.20
CA GLU A 228 4.69 15.37 -3.06
C GLU A 228 4.07 14.25 -2.22
N ALA A 229 3.83 14.49 -0.93
CA ALA A 229 3.17 13.53 -0.07
C ALA A 229 2.06 14.21 0.73
N ASP A 230 0.93 13.53 0.91
CA ASP A 230 -0.14 13.95 1.82
C ASP A 230 -0.25 13.06 3.06
N LYS A 231 0.36 11.87 3.03
CA LYS A 231 0.31 10.89 4.10
C LYS A 231 1.58 10.06 4.13
N ILE A 232 2.16 9.91 5.31
CA ILE A 232 3.25 8.96 5.57
C ILE A 232 2.82 8.05 6.70
N VAL A 233 2.97 6.74 6.52
CA VAL A 233 2.69 5.73 7.53
C VAL A 233 3.99 5.07 7.92
N ILE A 234 4.31 5.12 9.21
CA ILE A 234 5.50 4.52 9.78
C ILE A 234 5.06 3.30 10.57
N TRP A 235 5.41 2.12 10.07
CA TRP A 235 5.11 0.83 10.69
C TRP A 235 6.24 0.43 11.63
N ASN A 236 5.85 -0.02 12.81
CA ASN A 236 6.77 -0.55 13.79
C ASN A 236 7.06 -2.03 13.50
N GLN A 237 8.18 -2.50 14.04
CA GLN A 237 8.46 -3.92 14.13
C GLN A 237 8.34 -4.37 15.59
N HIS A 238 8.05 -5.66 15.78
CA HIS A 238 8.03 -6.31 17.08
C HIS A 238 8.98 -7.52 17.14
N ASN A 239 9.86 -7.65 16.14
CA ASN A 239 10.87 -8.70 16.03
C ASN A 239 10.28 -10.13 16.07
N GLY A 240 9.08 -10.29 15.52
CA GLY A 240 8.37 -11.56 15.46
C GLY A 240 8.28 -12.23 16.83
N VAL A 241 8.64 -13.52 16.89
CA VAL A 241 8.60 -14.35 18.10
C VAL A 241 9.48 -13.85 19.25
N ASN A 242 10.50 -13.02 18.96
CA ASN A 242 11.41 -12.53 19.98
C ASN A 242 10.78 -11.42 20.84
N GLY A 243 9.93 -10.56 20.25
CA GLY A 243 9.17 -9.55 21.01
C GLY A 243 10.02 -8.51 21.77
N ASP A 244 11.32 -8.41 21.49
CA ASP A 244 12.30 -7.77 22.36
C ASP A 244 12.82 -6.42 21.83
N ARG A 245 12.26 -5.90 20.73
CA ARG A 245 12.68 -4.64 20.07
C ARG A 245 11.48 -3.86 19.56
N GLY A 246 11.65 -2.54 19.44
CA GLY A 246 10.62 -1.66 18.89
C GLY A 246 10.95 -0.19 19.01
N THR A 247 10.45 0.63 18.08
CA THR A 247 10.62 2.08 18.11
C THR A 247 9.47 2.73 18.89
N LEU A 248 9.77 3.57 19.87
CA LEU A 248 8.77 4.32 20.66
C LEU A 248 8.62 5.76 20.17
N ALA A 249 9.69 6.35 19.65
CA ALA A 249 9.66 7.67 19.03
C ALA A 249 10.68 7.78 17.90
N CYS A 250 10.33 8.56 16.89
CA CYS A 250 11.22 8.91 15.79
C CYS A 250 10.99 10.35 15.33
N VAL A 251 11.86 10.83 14.45
CA VAL A 251 11.68 12.08 13.73
C VAL A 251 11.67 11.78 12.24
N VAL A 252 10.57 12.13 11.57
CA VAL A 252 10.43 12.01 10.12
C VAL A 252 10.84 13.32 9.48
N THR A 253 11.71 13.26 8.48
CA THR A 253 12.22 14.41 7.74
C THR A 253 12.02 14.17 6.25
N LEU A 254 11.31 15.07 5.58
CA LEU A 254 11.33 15.14 4.12
C LEU A 254 12.52 15.97 3.69
N LEU A 255 13.31 15.45 2.74
CA LEU A 255 14.42 16.17 2.14
C LEU A 255 14.17 16.39 0.64
N TYR A 256 14.66 17.51 0.15
CA TYR A 256 14.76 17.80 -1.28
C TYR A 256 16.21 18.18 -1.58
N GLN A 257 16.86 17.42 -2.45
CA GLN A 257 18.26 17.59 -2.81
C GLN A 257 19.17 17.64 -1.57
N GLY A 258 18.91 16.75 -0.61
CA GLY A 258 19.64 16.64 0.66
C GLY A 258 19.34 17.72 1.70
N LYS A 259 18.45 18.69 1.40
CA LYS A 259 18.05 19.73 2.36
C LYS A 259 16.71 19.41 3.02
N PRO A 260 16.57 19.54 4.34
CA PRO A 260 15.29 19.31 5.01
C PRO A 260 14.27 20.38 4.59
N VAL A 261 13.14 19.93 4.06
CA VAL A 261 12.01 20.81 3.67
C VAL A 261 10.84 20.72 4.65
N TRP A 262 10.78 19.64 5.42
CA TRP A 262 9.79 19.45 6.47
C TRP A 262 10.27 18.42 7.49
N ARG A 263 9.85 18.56 8.75
CA ARG A 263 10.22 17.66 9.85
C ARG A 263 9.11 17.55 10.89
N GLN A 264 8.89 16.36 11.43
CA GLN A 264 7.96 16.13 12.54
C GLN A 264 8.43 15.01 13.47
N SER A 265 8.31 15.24 14.78
CA SER A 265 8.47 14.19 15.81
C SER A 265 7.22 13.32 15.89
N VAL A 266 7.40 12.01 15.95
CA VAL A 266 6.33 11.02 15.92
C VAL A 266 6.52 10.04 17.08
N ARG A 267 5.44 9.78 17.82
CA ARG A 267 5.39 8.65 18.77
C ARG A 267 4.77 7.45 18.05
N LEU A 268 5.41 6.29 18.17
CA LEU A 268 4.91 5.07 17.57
C LEU A 268 4.28 4.18 18.65
N PRO A 269 3.07 3.66 18.41
CA PRO A 269 2.57 2.56 19.22
C PRO A 269 3.43 1.32 18.97
N TRP A 270 3.47 0.43 19.95
CA TRP A 270 4.12 -0.86 19.83
C TRP A 270 3.23 -1.93 20.46
N LEU A 271 3.02 -3.01 19.74
CA LEU A 271 2.25 -4.18 20.18
C LEU A 271 3.15 -5.41 20.01
N LEU A 272 3.06 -6.36 20.94
CA LEU A 272 3.93 -7.53 20.96
C LEU A 272 3.69 -8.47 19.76
N ASP A 273 2.41 -8.69 19.43
CA ASP A 273 1.98 -9.69 18.45
C ASP A 273 1.00 -9.12 17.41
N ALA A 274 1.11 -7.82 17.12
CA ALA A 274 0.23 -7.17 16.15
C ALA A 274 0.94 -6.01 15.43
N PRO A 275 0.57 -5.73 14.16
CA PRO A 275 1.01 -4.54 13.47
C PRO A 275 0.67 -3.27 14.25
N ALA A 276 1.62 -2.35 14.32
CA ALA A 276 1.45 -1.06 14.98
C ALA A 276 2.07 0.02 14.11
N SER A 277 1.37 1.14 13.91
CA SER A 277 1.86 2.22 13.07
C SER A 277 1.41 3.59 13.56
N ALA A 278 2.09 4.62 13.08
CA ALA A 278 1.68 6.00 13.22
C ALA A 278 1.57 6.65 11.85
N THR A 279 0.57 7.52 11.68
CA THR A 279 0.37 8.29 10.45
C THR A 279 0.69 9.75 10.69
N VAL A 280 1.45 10.35 9.77
CA VAL A 280 1.66 11.81 9.70
C VAL A 280 1.17 12.34 8.36
N LYS A 281 0.80 13.63 8.35
CA LYS A 281 0.28 14.32 7.17
C LYS A 281 1.17 15.53 6.89
N PRO A 282 2.25 15.37 6.10
CA PRO A 282 3.10 16.49 5.74
C PRO A 282 2.32 17.51 4.88
N PRO A 283 2.79 18.77 4.81
CA PRO A 283 2.30 19.71 3.82
C PRO A 283 2.67 19.22 2.41
N HIS A 284 1.93 19.67 1.39
CA HIS A 284 2.25 19.40 -0.01
C HIS A 284 3.52 20.15 -0.44
N VAL A 285 4.68 19.65 -0.01
CA VAL A 285 6.01 20.14 -0.38
C VAL A 285 6.73 19.11 -1.23
N ARG A 286 7.57 19.58 -2.15
CA ARG A 286 8.40 18.70 -2.97
C ARG A 286 9.48 18.04 -2.14
N PHE A 287 9.73 16.77 -2.40
CA PHE A 287 10.79 15.99 -1.75
C PHE A 287 11.34 14.93 -2.71
N ASP A 288 12.54 14.43 -2.44
CA ASP A 288 13.15 13.29 -3.13
C ASP A 288 13.67 12.21 -2.18
N GLN A 289 13.73 12.51 -0.88
CA GLN A 289 14.15 11.56 0.15
C GLN A 289 13.30 11.67 1.42
N VAL A 290 13.15 10.55 2.11
CA VAL A 290 12.52 10.49 3.44
C VAL A 290 13.51 9.89 4.42
N ARG A 291 13.84 10.63 5.47
CA ARG A 291 14.69 10.16 6.56
C ARG A 291 13.86 9.97 7.82
N VAL A 292 14.04 8.82 8.47
CA VAL A 292 13.43 8.52 9.78
C VAL A 292 14.55 8.30 10.78
N ASP A 293 14.70 9.22 11.73
CA ASP A 293 15.65 9.11 12.84
C ASP A 293 14.96 8.44 14.04
N VAL A 294 15.39 7.26 14.46
CA VAL A 294 14.90 6.58 15.67
C VAL A 294 15.51 7.25 16.90
N THR A 295 14.68 7.91 17.70
CA THR A 295 15.11 8.72 18.86
C THR A 295 14.77 8.10 20.20
N ASN A 296 13.87 7.11 20.23
CA ASN A 296 13.57 6.32 21.42
C ASN A 296 13.10 4.93 21.03
N PHE A 297 13.53 3.90 21.76
CA PHE A 297 13.18 2.51 21.51
C PHE A 297 12.92 1.76 22.82
N ARG A 298 12.36 0.56 22.71
CA ARG A 298 12.17 -0.38 23.83
C ARG A 298 12.98 -1.65 23.64
N GLY A 299 13.27 -2.32 24.75
CA GLY A 299 13.99 -3.58 24.75
C GLY A 299 15.43 -3.42 24.28
N ARG A 300 15.88 -4.28 23.37
CA ARG A 300 17.29 -4.34 22.95
C ARG A 300 17.69 -3.32 21.90
N GLY A 301 16.74 -2.72 21.18
CA GLY A 301 17.04 -1.78 20.09
C GLY A 301 15.80 -1.32 19.34
N GLY A 302 16.00 -0.31 18.49
CA GLY A 302 14.99 0.20 17.58
C GLY A 302 14.98 -0.51 16.23
N GLY A 303 14.32 0.12 15.27
CA GLY A 303 14.09 -0.43 13.94
C GLY A 303 12.69 -0.09 13.45
N LEU A 304 12.39 -0.40 12.19
CA LEU A 304 11.09 -0.13 11.58
C LEU A 304 10.68 -1.34 10.75
N GLY A 305 9.37 -1.57 10.67
CA GLY A 305 8.79 -2.55 9.76
C GLY A 305 8.83 -2.01 8.34
N GLU A 306 8.02 -0.98 8.08
CA GLU A 306 7.77 -0.41 6.76
C GLU A 306 7.59 1.11 6.89
N VAL A 307 7.91 1.86 5.84
CA VAL A 307 7.58 3.28 5.71
C VAL A 307 6.87 3.50 4.38
N GLU A 308 5.57 3.74 4.45
CA GLU A 308 4.75 4.03 3.26
C GLU A 308 4.60 5.55 3.09
N VAL A 309 4.82 6.06 1.88
CA VAL A 309 4.73 7.49 1.56
C VAL A 309 3.73 7.68 0.44
N PHE A 310 2.63 8.39 0.67
CA PHE A 310 1.51 8.46 -0.26
C PHE A 310 1.34 9.84 -0.90
N ASP A 311 1.08 9.82 -2.21
CA ASP A 311 0.45 10.90 -2.99
C ASP A 311 -0.92 10.39 -3.48
N GLY A 312 -1.97 10.82 -2.81
CA GLY A 312 -3.32 10.27 -2.92
C GLY A 312 -3.35 8.80 -2.51
N THR A 313 -3.54 7.93 -3.50
CA THR A 313 -3.68 6.47 -3.29
C THR A 313 -2.39 5.71 -3.52
N ILE A 314 -1.34 6.38 -4.00
CA ILE A 314 -0.15 5.75 -4.55
C ILE A 314 0.94 5.71 -3.49
N ASN A 315 1.43 4.52 -3.13
CA ASN A 315 2.61 4.38 -2.29
C ASN A 315 3.89 4.66 -3.10
N LEU A 316 4.46 5.85 -2.93
CA LEU A 316 5.68 6.31 -3.58
C LEU A 316 6.93 5.58 -3.07
N SER A 317 6.98 5.17 -1.81
CA SER A 317 8.19 4.55 -1.24
C SER A 317 8.35 3.07 -1.59
N GLN A 318 7.32 2.43 -2.14
CA GLN A 318 7.37 1.01 -2.49
C GLN A 318 8.53 0.71 -3.45
N ASN A 319 9.36 -0.27 -3.10
CA ASN A 319 10.59 -0.67 -3.81
C ASN A 319 11.64 0.44 -3.97
N CYS A 320 11.53 1.55 -3.25
CA CYS A 320 12.59 2.54 -3.19
C CYS A 320 13.82 1.99 -2.47
N SER A 321 14.99 2.49 -2.84
CA SER A 321 16.23 2.15 -2.15
C SER A 321 16.21 2.75 -0.75
N ALA A 322 16.67 1.97 0.23
CA ALA A 322 16.83 2.41 1.59
C ALA A 322 18.25 2.12 2.08
N VAL A 323 18.86 3.12 2.72
CA VAL A 323 20.15 3.00 3.39
C VAL A 323 19.99 3.47 4.83
N ALA A 324 20.70 2.85 5.76
CA ALA A 324 20.62 3.17 7.17
C ALA A 324 22.01 3.41 7.77
N LYS A 325 22.03 4.06 8.93
CA LYS A 325 23.23 4.23 9.75
C LYS A 325 23.97 2.91 9.95
N GLU A 326 23.21 1.87 10.28
CA GLU A 326 23.67 0.51 10.55
C GLU A 326 22.47 -0.44 10.48
N TYR A 327 22.74 -1.74 10.44
CA TYR A 327 21.73 -2.78 10.62
C TYR A 327 22.30 -3.91 11.48
N PHE A 328 21.43 -4.60 12.20
CA PHE A 328 21.82 -5.55 13.25
C PHE A 328 22.84 -6.59 12.75
N GLU A 329 24.06 -6.52 13.30
CA GLU A 329 25.19 -7.43 13.04
C GLU A 329 25.51 -7.62 11.55
N GLU A 330 25.23 -6.62 10.70
CA GLU A 330 25.37 -6.73 9.24
C GLU A 330 24.62 -7.94 8.65
N ASN A 331 23.56 -8.39 9.34
CA ASN A 331 22.74 -9.50 8.90
C ASN A 331 21.69 -9.02 7.89
N ARG A 332 21.75 -9.56 6.67
CA ARG A 332 20.85 -9.24 5.56
C ARG A 332 19.36 -9.44 5.85
N GLN A 333 19.02 -10.26 6.86
CA GLN A 333 17.65 -10.41 7.34
C GLN A 333 17.06 -9.09 7.85
N PHE A 334 17.90 -8.22 8.42
CA PHE A 334 17.49 -6.95 9.03
C PHE A 334 17.92 -5.74 8.19
N HIS A 335 18.21 -5.95 6.92
CA HIS A 335 18.72 -4.92 6.02
C HIS A 335 17.67 -3.80 5.80
N PRO A 336 18.07 -2.52 5.68
CA PRO A 336 17.15 -1.39 5.52
C PRO A 336 16.21 -1.47 4.32
N ARG A 337 16.55 -2.24 3.28
CA ARG A 337 15.65 -2.51 2.13
C ARG A 337 14.25 -2.99 2.51
N HIS A 338 14.11 -3.57 3.70
CA HIS A 338 12.84 -4.11 4.16
C HIS A 338 11.83 -3.03 4.53
N VAL A 339 12.26 -1.78 4.75
CA VAL A 339 11.34 -0.69 5.10
C VAL A 339 10.49 -0.17 3.92
N THR A 340 10.65 -0.77 2.73
CA THR A 340 9.96 -0.39 1.50
C THR A 340 9.47 -1.60 0.69
N ASP A 341 9.46 -2.80 1.28
CA ASP A 341 9.10 -4.04 0.59
C ASP A 341 7.59 -4.36 0.65
N GLY A 342 6.84 -3.62 1.47
CA GLY A 342 5.40 -3.75 1.64
C GLY A 342 4.97 -4.69 2.77
N ASP A 343 5.91 -5.30 3.52
CA ASP A 343 5.59 -6.10 4.71
C ASP A 343 5.25 -5.19 5.91
N LYS A 344 3.95 -5.12 6.21
CA LYS A 344 3.40 -4.31 7.30
C LYS A 344 3.15 -5.11 8.57
N SER A 345 3.54 -6.39 8.59
CA SER A 345 3.24 -7.28 9.72
C SER A 345 3.93 -6.85 11.00
N GLY A 346 5.16 -6.32 10.88
CA GLY A 346 6.07 -6.11 12.02
C GLY A 346 6.69 -7.41 12.57
N ALA A 347 6.30 -8.56 12.01
CA ALA A 347 6.72 -9.89 12.42
C ALA A 347 7.82 -10.48 11.53
N THR A 348 7.91 -9.99 10.29
CA THR A 348 8.94 -10.29 9.28
C THR A 348 9.24 -9.03 8.49
N GLY A 349 10.24 -9.08 7.59
CA GLY A 349 10.51 -7.99 6.65
C GLY A 349 10.72 -6.64 7.34
N TYR A 350 11.70 -6.55 8.23
CA TYR A 350 11.96 -5.32 8.99
C TYR A 350 13.44 -4.99 9.11
N TRP A 351 13.73 -3.71 9.32
CA TRP A 351 15.06 -3.21 9.63
C TRP A 351 15.26 -3.13 11.15
N LEU A 352 16.41 -3.60 11.65
CA LEU A 352 16.82 -3.48 13.05
C LEU A 352 18.14 -2.74 13.19
N LEU A 353 18.24 -1.92 14.25
CA LEU A 353 19.50 -1.36 14.70
C LEU A 353 20.28 -2.35 15.58
N ASN A 354 21.59 -2.13 15.70
CA ASN A 354 22.41 -2.81 16.70
C ASN A 354 21.93 -2.51 18.13
N ASN A 355 22.28 -3.40 19.05
CA ASN A 355 21.79 -3.32 20.42
C ASN A 355 22.18 -2.00 21.10
N GLY A 356 21.21 -1.37 21.76
CA GLY A 356 21.40 -0.12 22.48
C GLY A 356 21.61 1.12 21.60
N GLN A 357 21.59 0.98 20.27
CA GLN A 357 21.86 2.09 19.36
C GLN A 357 20.61 2.85 18.95
N GLN A 358 20.77 4.16 18.82
CA GLN A 358 19.91 5.00 17.99
C GLN A 358 20.50 5.13 16.59
N GLY A 359 19.66 5.41 15.60
CA GLY A 359 20.11 5.53 14.22
C GLY A 359 19.02 6.05 13.31
N TRP A 360 19.26 5.97 12.02
CA TRP A 360 18.37 6.50 11.01
C TRP A 360 18.33 5.59 9.80
N VAL A 361 17.22 5.64 9.08
CA VAL A 361 17.07 5.10 7.73
C VAL A 361 16.68 6.24 6.79
N LEU A 362 17.25 6.24 5.59
CA LEU A 362 17.03 7.17 4.50
C LEU A 362 16.49 6.38 3.31
N ILE A 363 15.28 6.70 2.89
CA ILE A 363 14.64 6.17 1.70
C ILE A 363 14.85 7.19 0.58
N ASP A 364 15.49 6.76 -0.50
CA ASP A 364 15.73 7.58 -1.68
C ASP A 364 14.72 7.23 -2.77
N MET A 365 13.93 8.24 -3.16
CA MET A 365 12.84 8.05 -4.12
C MET A 365 13.30 8.01 -5.57
N ILE A 366 14.56 8.38 -5.84
CA ILE A 366 15.12 8.60 -7.17
C ILE A 366 16.32 7.68 -7.42
N ASN A 367 17.33 7.70 -6.56
CA ASN A 367 18.60 7.02 -6.78
C ASN A 367 18.51 5.53 -6.43
N TYR A 368 19.28 4.71 -7.15
CA TYR A 368 19.39 3.28 -6.86
C TYR A 368 20.57 3.07 -5.91
N LEU A 369 20.30 3.20 -4.62
CA LEU A 369 21.31 2.99 -3.59
C LEU A 369 21.41 1.51 -3.23
N GLN A 370 22.64 1.02 -3.10
CA GLN A 370 22.95 -0.30 -2.57
C GLN A 370 23.80 -0.11 -1.31
N GLN A 371 23.26 -0.48 -0.16
CA GLN A 371 24.06 -0.70 1.04
C GLN A 371 24.56 -2.14 1.01
N GLN A 372 25.85 -2.32 1.27
CA GLN A 372 26.51 -3.63 1.21
C GLN A 372 26.19 -4.49 2.42
#